data_AF-A0A8J6LM23-F1
#
_entry.id   AF-A0A8J6LM23-F1
#
_cell.length_a   1.000
_cell.length_b   1.000
_cell.length_c   1.000
_cell.angle_alpha   90.00
_cell.angle_beta   90.00
_cell.angle_gamma   90.00
#
_symmetry.space_group_name_H-M   'P 1'
#
loop_
_entity.id
_entity.type
_entity.pdbx_description
1 polymer ?
#
loop_
_entity_poly.entity_id
_entity_poly.type
_entity_poly.pdbx_seq_one_letter_code
_entity_poly.pdbx_strand_id
1 'polypeptide(L)'
;MKIRSQGKIAVLCLVFLLLSLSANALTTEEFPLHPIDKDRPFSLELKEDEGQKCELRMVRVKGNAKIAKPPQIDANVLYYAEAKLGNPAKVYGLLVDLEGEKKQIWVDADADLDFAEERGYELFKSDRYPGLNVYYAPMPLSFNVTYKIADEEYSIPVSFDLPYLIVARAGYHDFLLLRTRTWLAGHLYIEDEEIPIALVDTDFNGCFNDPQDLLFLDTNYDLNFSAAESLTIKRAAKPRIKPGIKVELNFKAVPKKIIVQY
;
A
#
# COMPACT_ATOMS: atom_id res chain seq x y z
N MET A 1 64.76 -46.63 -30.63
CA MET A 1 64.64 -45.29 -30.03
C MET A 1 63.38 -44.62 -30.59
N LYS A 2 62.44 -44.28 -29.69
CA LYS A 2 61.33 -43.32 -29.80
C LYS A 2 60.29 -43.48 -30.94
N ILE A 3 59.20 -44.16 -30.58
CA ILE A 3 57.85 -43.89 -31.09
C ILE A 3 57.41 -42.54 -30.49
N ARG A 4 57.13 -41.53 -31.33
CA ARG A 4 56.64 -40.21 -30.88
C ARG A 4 55.12 -40.14 -31.02
N SER A 5 54.46 -39.88 -29.89
CA SER A 5 53.02 -39.79 -29.76
C SER A 5 52.44 -38.54 -30.42
N GLN A 6 51.57 -38.71 -31.40
CA GLN A 6 50.72 -37.63 -31.93
C GLN A 6 49.24 -37.97 -31.74
N GLY A 7 48.81 -38.08 -30.48
CA GLY A 7 47.44 -38.49 -30.15
C GLY A 7 46.87 -37.89 -28.88
N LYS A 8 47.33 -36.70 -28.46
CA LYS A 8 46.87 -36.06 -27.21
C LYS A 8 46.50 -34.59 -27.29
N ILE A 9 46.72 -33.91 -28.42
CA ILE A 9 46.51 -32.45 -28.50
C ILE A 9 45.11 -32.11 -29.06
N ALA A 10 44.48 -32.98 -29.85
CA ALA A 10 43.15 -32.70 -30.42
C ALA A 10 41.98 -32.87 -29.45
N VAL A 11 42.13 -33.67 -28.38
CA VAL A 11 41.04 -33.95 -27.42
C VAL A 11 40.90 -32.83 -26.38
N LEU A 12 41.95 -32.07 -26.10
CA LEU A 12 41.91 -31.02 -25.07
C LEU A 12 41.19 -29.74 -25.52
N CYS A 13 41.27 -29.39 -26.82
CA CYS A 13 40.55 -28.23 -27.35
C CYS A 13 39.05 -28.48 -27.54
N LEU A 14 38.62 -29.73 -27.68
CA LEU A 14 37.19 -30.06 -27.83
C LEU A 14 36.45 -30.05 -26.48
N VAL A 15 37.15 -30.35 -25.37
CA VAL A 15 36.57 -30.25 -24.02
C VAL A 15 36.47 -28.80 -23.55
N PHE A 16 37.35 -27.90 -24.01
CA PHE A 16 37.26 -26.47 -23.70
C PHE A 16 36.18 -25.72 -24.50
N LEU A 17 35.76 -26.24 -25.66
CA LEU A 17 34.65 -25.65 -26.43
C LEU A 17 33.25 -26.08 -25.96
N LEU A 18 33.14 -27.12 -25.12
CA LEU A 18 31.85 -27.54 -24.53
C LEU A 18 31.56 -26.88 -23.18
N LEU A 19 32.47 -26.06 -22.68
CA LEU A 19 32.24 -25.15 -21.53
C LEU A 19 31.71 -23.77 -21.98
N SER A 20 31.27 -23.66 -23.23
CA SER A 20 30.57 -22.48 -23.73
C SER A 20 29.20 -22.37 -23.07
N LEU A 21 29.14 -21.50 -22.05
CA LEU A 21 27.99 -20.72 -21.66
C LEU A 21 26.65 -21.49 -21.59
N SER A 22 26.48 -22.32 -20.56
CA SER A 22 25.20 -22.25 -19.84
C SER A 22 25.23 -20.97 -19.00
N ALA A 23 25.05 -19.83 -19.68
CA ALA A 23 24.47 -18.68 -18.99
C ALA A 23 23.07 -19.16 -18.59
N ASN A 24 22.92 -19.58 -17.33
CA ASN A 24 21.62 -19.87 -16.75
C ASN A 24 20.77 -18.63 -17.04
N ALA A 25 19.80 -18.76 -17.95
CA ALA A 25 18.83 -17.71 -18.18
C ALA A 25 18.12 -17.55 -16.83
N LEU A 26 18.29 -16.38 -16.22
CA LEU A 26 17.56 -16.03 -15.00
C LEU A 26 16.07 -16.16 -15.34
N THR A 27 15.40 -17.07 -14.65
CA THR A 27 13.96 -17.24 -14.82
C THR A 27 13.31 -16.02 -14.21
N THR A 28 12.48 -15.31 -14.99
CA THR A 28 11.75 -14.14 -14.50
C THR A 28 10.28 -14.50 -14.39
N GLU A 29 9.74 -14.40 -13.17
CA GLU A 29 8.33 -14.68 -12.88
C GLU A 29 7.67 -13.47 -12.24
N GLU A 30 6.36 -13.35 -12.47
CA GLU A 30 5.55 -12.23 -11.99
C GLU A 30 4.40 -12.75 -11.12
N PHE A 31 4.35 -12.30 -9.88
CA PHE A 31 3.34 -12.72 -8.91
C PHE A 31 2.43 -11.55 -8.56
N PRO A 32 1.10 -11.69 -8.66
CA PRO A 32 0.17 -10.61 -8.37
C PRO A 32 0.23 -10.20 -6.89
N LEU A 33 0.07 -8.91 -6.65
CA LEU A 33 -0.12 -8.33 -5.33
C LEU A 33 -1.52 -7.75 -5.21
N HIS A 34 -2.13 -7.98 -4.05
CA HIS A 34 -3.48 -7.56 -3.73
C HIS A 34 -3.44 -6.63 -2.51
N PRO A 35 -4.13 -5.48 -2.56
CA PRO A 35 -4.29 -4.66 -1.37
C PRO A 35 -5.06 -5.44 -0.30
N ILE A 36 -4.62 -5.33 0.96
CA ILE A 36 -5.34 -5.94 2.07
C ILE A 36 -6.11 -4.90 2.85
N ASP A 37 -7.42 -5.11 2.90
CA ASP A 37 -8.41 -4.29 3.57
C ASP A 37 -8.54 -4.64 5.07
N LYS A 38 -7.43 -4.80 5.79
CA LYS A 38 -7.39 -5.07 7.24
C LYS A 38 -6.20 -4.36 7.89
N ASP A 39 -6.17 -4.40 9.23
CA ASP A 39 -4.97 -4.06 10.01
C ASP A 39 -3.73 -4.74 9.39
N ARG A 40 -2.57 -4.07 9.53
CA ARG A 40 -1.27 -4.56 9.07
C ARG A 40 -1.04 -6.02 9.46
N PRO A 41 -0.23 -6.77 8.69
CA PRO A 41 -0.10 -8.22 8.82
C PRO A 41 0.41 -8.65 10.21
N PHE A 42 1.04 -7.72 10.91
CA PHE A 42 1.37 -7.80 12.32
C PHE A 42 1.09 -6.44 12.97
N SER A 43 0.74 -6.46 14.25
CA SER A 43 0.88 -5.26 15.08
C SER A 43 2.37 -4.99 15.23
N LEU A 44 2.92 -4.11 14.39
CA LEU A 44 4.04 -3.29 14.86
C LEU A 44 3.63 -2.81 16.25
N GLU A 45 4.54 -2.88 17.23
CA GLU A 45 4.41 -2.02 18.40
C GLU A 45 4.38 -0.60 17.84
N LEU A 46 3.19 -0.15 17.49
CA LEU A 46 2.91 1.20 17.08
C LEU A 46 3.35 1.98 18.29
N LYS A 47 4.53 2.60 18.21
CA LYS A 47 4.74 3.80 19.02
C LYS A 47 3.48 4.63 18.79
N GLU A 48 2.87 5.18 19.82
CA GLU A 48 1.52 5.77 19.76
C GLU A 48 1.35 6.86 18.66
N ASP A 49 2.47 7.26 18.04
CA ASP A 49 2.69 8.21 16.94
C ASP A 49 3.00 7.60 15.55
N GLU A 50 3.16 6.27 15.40
CA GLU A 50 3.70 5.62 14.18
C GLU A 50 2.64 5.03 13.23
N GLY A 51 1.36 5.20 13.51
CA GLY A 51 0.36 5.19 12.44
C GLY A 51 0.21 6.63 12.00
N GLN A 52 0.38 6.96 10.72
CA GLN A 52 -0.11 8.25 10.27
C GLN A 52 -1.63 8.22 10.41
N LYS A 53 -2.11 8.61 11.60
CA LYS A 53 -3.42 9.19 11.79
C LYS A 53 -3.35 10.42 10.91
N CYS A 54 -3.89 10.35 9.69
CA CYS A 54 -4.12 11.57 8.95
C CYS A 54 -5.23 12.28 9.71
N GLU A 55 -4.83 13.08 10.70
CA GLU A 55 -5.72 13.99 11.39
C GLU A 55 -6.05 15.09 10.40
N LEU A 56 -7.18 14.94 9.73
CA LEU A 56 -7.67 15.95 8.82
C LEU A 56 -8.56 16.88 9.62
N ARG A 57 -8.05 18.08 9.87
CA ARG A 57 -8.82 19.12 10.53
C ARG A 57 -10.01 19.49 9.66
N MET A 58 -11.19 19.42 10.25
CA MET A 58 -12.43 19.77 9.57
C MET A 58 -12.74 21.26 9.75
N VAL A 59 -13.22 21.87 8.69
CA VAL A 59 -13.70 23.25 8.70
C VAL A 59 -15.18 23.24 8.34
N ARG A 60 -16.00 23.91 9.16
CA ARG A 60 -17.41 24.11 8.84
C ARG A 60 -17.52 24.96 7.58
N VAL A 61 -18.19 24.42 6.58
CA VAL A 61 -18.42 25.05 5.28
C VAL A 61 -19.84 25.57 5.23
N LYS A 62 -19.99 26.90 5.27
CA LYS A 62 -21.21 27.58 4.83
C LYS A 62 -20.88 28.33 3.55
N GLY A 63 -21.20 27.74 2.39
CA GLY A 63 -20.90 28.35 1.08
C GLY A 63 -19.39 28.53 0.83
N ASN A 64 -18.56 27.53 1.13
CA ASN A 64 -17.11 27.60 0.92
C ASN A 64 -16.80 27.66 -0.58
N ALA A 65 -16.03 28.67 -0.98
CA ALA A 65 -15.62 28.92 -2.36
C ALA A 65 -14.73 27.81 -2.98
N LYS A 66 -14.23 26.87 -2.16
CA LYS A 66 -13.42 25.74 -2.63
C LYS A 66 -14.22 24.57 -3.21
N ILE A 67 -15.51 24.43 -2.91
CA ILE A 67 -16.32 23.33 -3.45
C ILE A 67 -16.92 23.79 -4.77
N ALA A 68 -16.60 23.12 -5.87
CA ALA A 68 -17.12 23.47 -7.18
C ALA A 68 -18.61 23.14 -7.29
N LYS A 69 -18.98 21.91 -6.90
CA LYS A 69 -20.38 21.50 -6.78
C LYS A 69 -20.57 20.60 -5.55
N PRO A 70 -21.50 20.93 -4.63
CA PRO A 70 -21.80 20.07 -3.49
C PRO A 70 -22.70 18.88 -3.89
N PRO A 71 -22.79 17.83 -3.06
CA PRO A 71 -23.75 16.75 -3.27
C PRO A 71 -25.19 17.27 -3.16
N GLN A 72 -26.13 16.65 -3.88
CA GLN A 72 -27.55 17.02 -3.84
C GLN A 72 -28.25 16.47 -2.59
N ILE A 73 -28.06 17.16 -1.46
CA ILE A 73 -28.63 16.80 -0.16
C ILE A 73 -29.25 18.02 0.54
N ASP A 74 -30.19 17.75 1.45
CA ASP A 74 -30.79 18.77 2.32
C ASP A 74 -29.98 18.89 3.63
N ALA A 75 -28.72 19.34 3.51
CA ALA A 75 -27.83 19.53 4.65
C ALA A 75 -27.68 21.02 4.98
N ASN A 76 -28.02 21.38 6.22
CA ASN A 76 -27.86 22.76 6.72
C ASN A 76 -26.40 23.14 6.98
N VAL A 77 -25.56 22.15 7.27
CA VAL A 77 -24.15 22.32 7.63
C VAL A 77 -23.31 21.19 7.07
N LEU A 78 -22.32 21.55 6.26
CA LEU A 78 -21.27 20.65 5.82
C LEU A 78 -19.96 20.97 6.53
N TYR A 79 -19.17 19.94 6.72
CA TYR A 79 -17.79 20.04 7.19
C TYR A 79 -16.86 19.53 6.10
N TYR A 80 -15.74 20.21 5.90
CA TYR A 80 -14.77 19.86 4.87
C TYR A 80 -13.40 19.58 5.46
N ALA A 81 -12.76 18.53 4.97
CA ALA A 81 -11.39 18.14 5.29
C ALA A 81 -10.59 17.93 3.99
N GLU A 82 -9.28 18.17 4.05
CA GLU A 82 -8.35 18.00 2.91
C GLU A 82 -7.32 16.93 3.25
N ALA A 83 -7.18 15.92 2.39
CA ALA A 83 -6.07 14.97 2.39
C ALA A 83 -5.07 15.33 1.29
N LYS A 84 -3.76 15.19 1.56
CA LYS A 84 -2.73 15.36 0.53
C LYS A 84 -2.14 14.00 0.20
N LEU A 85 -2.40 13.50 -1.00
CA LEU A 85 -2.04 12.15 -1.42
C LEU A 85 -1.32 12.17 -2.78
N GLY A 86 -0.56 11.12 -3.05
CA GLY A 86 0.14 10.93 -4.32
C GLY A 86 1.48 11.65 -4.40
N ASN A 87 2.12 11.56 -5.57
CA ASN A 87 3.41 12.18 -5.85
C ASN A 87 3.46 12.61 -7.33
N PRO A 88 3.49 13.90 -7.70
CA PRO A 88 3.43 15.04 -6.81
C PRO A 88 2.09 15.07 -6.05
N ALA A 89 2.13 15.54 -4.81
CA ALA A 89 0.96 15.54 -3.94
C ALA A 89 -0.20 16.37 -4.53
N LYS A 90 -1.37 15.74 -4.62
CA LYS A 90 -2.66 16.38 -4.94
C LYS A 90 -3.51 16.51 -3.69
N VAL A 91 -4.42 17.49 -3.68
CA VAL A 91 -5.35 17.72 -2.56
C VAL A 91 -6.67 17.05 -2.89
N TYR A 92 -7.08 16.10 -2.06
CA TYR A 92 -8.36 15.41 -2.15
C TYR A 92 -9.28 15.93 -1.05
N GLY A 93 -10.52 16.24 -1.40
CA GLY A 93 -11.53 16.72 -0.47
C GLY A 93 -12.33 15.60 0.20
N LEU A 94 -12.77 15.83 1.44
CA LEU A 94 -13.85 15.07 2.07
C LEU A 94 -14.92 16.02 2.58
N LEU A 95 -16.19 15.73 2.30
CA LEU A 95 -17.33 16.45 2.84
C LEU A 95 -18.10 15.58 3.81
N VAL A 96 -18.51 16.14 4.95
CA VAL A 96 -19.22 15.41 5.99
C VAL A 96 -20.49 16.16 6.36
N ASP A 97 -21.61 15.45 6.35
CA ASP A 97 -22.86 15.87 6.99
C ASP A 97 -23.05 15.10 8.31
N LEU A 98 -23.00 15.85 9.41
CA LEU A 98 -23.25 15.34 10.75
C LEU A 98 -24.57 15.81 11.34
N GLU A 99 -25.33 16.63 10.64
CA GLU A 99 -26.57 17.25 11.13
C GLU A 99 -27.82 16.64 10.48
N GLY A 100 -27.74 16.17 9.23
CA GLY A 100 -28.82 15.47 8.53
C GLY A 100 -29.27 14.17 9.20
N GLU A 101 -30.47 13.68 8.88
CA GLU A 101 -31.01 12.46 9.50
C GLU A 101 -30.09 11.24 9.31
N LYS A 102 -29.52 11.11 8.10
CA LYS A 102 -28.45 10.16 7.80
C LYS A 102 -27.12 10.89 7.84
N LYS A 103 -26.20 10.41 8.67
CA LYS A 103 -24.84 10.97 8.74
C LYS A 103 -24.05 10.40 7.57
N GLN A 104 -23.40 11.27 6.81
CA GLN A 104 -22.77 10.86 5.56
C GLN A 104 -21.43 11.55 5.36
N ILE A 105 -20.55 10.87 4.65
CA ILE A 105 -19.28 11.42 4.15
C ILE A 105 -19.19 11.18 2.64
N TRP A 106 -18.72 12.18 1.91
CA TRP A 106 -18.38 12.10 0.50
C TRP A 106 -16.88 12.29 0.32
N VAL A 107 -16.33 11.59 -0.65
CA VAL A 107 -14.92 11.64 -1.02
C VAL A 107 -14.85 12.23 -2.41
N ASP A 108 -14.00 13.23 -2.60
CA ASP A 108 -13.60 13.73 -3.91
C ASP A 108 -12.57 12.74 -4.45
N ALA A 109 -13.02 11.78 -5.26
CA ALA A 109 -12.23 10.60 -5.59
C ALA A 109 -11.09 10.90 -6.57
N ASP A 110 -11.21 11.95 -7.38
CA ASP A 110 -10.27 12.32 -8.43
C ASP A 110 -9.63 13.72 -8.27
N ALA A 111 -9.94 14.41 -7.17
CA ALA A 111 -9.40 15.72 -6.78
C ALA A 111 -9.89 16.90 -7.64
N ASP A 112 -11.14 16.86 -8.11
CA ASP A 112 -11.75 17.91 -8.94
C ASP A 112 -12.69 18.87 -8.16
N LEU A 113 -12.96 18.56 -6.88
CA LEU A 113 -13.83 19.32 -5.97
C LEU A 113 -15.33 19.32 -6.37
N ASP A 114 -15.74 18.41 -7.26
CA ASP A 114 -17.12 18.14 -7.67
C ASP A 114 -17.67 16.91 -6.93
N PHE A 115 -18.57 17.15 -5.99
CA PHE A 115 -19.21 16.12 -5.18
C PHE A 115 -20.62 15.79 -5.65
N ALA A 116 -21.08 16.34 -6.79
CA ALA A 116 -22.47 16.22 -7.20
C ALA A 116 -22.86 14.76 -7.53
N GLU A 117 -21.94 14.01 -8.12
CA GLU A 117 -22.13 12.60 -8.50
C GLU A 117 -21.38 11.63 -7.57
N GLU A 118 -20.65 12.15 -6.58
CA GLU A 118 -19.90 11.33 -5.64
C GLU A 118 -20.82 10.53 -4.73
N ARG A 119 -20.42 9.29 -4.44
CA ARG A 119 -21.20 8.41 -3.57
C ARG A 119 -21.01 8.80 -2.11
N GLY A 120 -22.12 9.03 -1.43
CA GLY A 120 -22.14 9.19 0.03
C GLY A 120 -21.96 7.86 0.75
N TYR A 121 -21.03 7.82 1.69
CA TYR A 121 -20.82 6.72 2.64
C TYR A 121 -21.55 7.02 3.95
N GLU A 122 -22.32 6.07 4.46
CA GLU A 122 -23.05 6.26 5.71
C GLU A 122 -22.13 6.14 6.93
N LEU A 123 -22.34 7.04 7.89
CA LEU A 123 -21.61 7.11 9.15
C LEU A 123 -22.51 6.70 10.32
N PHE A 124 -21.95 5.90 11.23
CA PHE A 124 -22.66 5.39 12.40
C PHE A 124 -22.04 5.94 13.66
N LYS A 125 -22.87 6.35 14.62
CA LYS A 125 -22.39 6.80 15.93
C LYS A 125 -21.90 5.60 16.75
N SER A 126 -20.78 5.76 17.42
CA SER A 126 -20.21 4.79 18.36
C SER A 126 -20.49 5.22 19.80
N ASP A 127 -21.13 4.35 20.57
CA ASP A 127 -21.42 4.56 21.99
C ASP A 127 -20.27 4.12 22.91
N ARG A 128 -19.13 3.68 22.34
CA ARG A 128 -17.98 3.18 23.11
C ARG A 128 -17.24 4.26 23.91
N TYR A 129 -17.47 5.54 23.59
CA TYR A 129 -16.76 6.67 24.18
C TYR A 129 -17.76 7.64 24.84
N PRO A 130 -18.17 7.38 26.10
CA PRO A 130 -19.11 8.25 26.81
C PRO A 130 -18.61 9.71 26.85
N GLY A 131 -19.47 10.65 26.48
CA GLY A 131 -19.16 12.09 26.47
C GLY A 131 -18.49 12.60 25.18
N LEU A 132 -18.10 11.72 24.26
CA LEU A 132 -17.60 12.08 22.93
C LEU A 132 -18.62 11.71 21.85
N ASN A 133 -18.68 12.51 20.78
CA ASN A 133 -19.44 12.15 19.59
C ASN A 133 -18.47 11.52 18.58
N VAL A 134 -18.38 10.20 18.62
CA VAL A 134 -17.51 9.43 17.72
C VAL A 134 -18.37 8.75 16.66
N TYR A 135 -17.97 8.84 15.40
CA TYR A 135 -18.63 8.18 14.27
C TYR A 135 -17.66 7.27 13.52
N TYR A 136 -18.15 6.27 12.80
CA TYR A 136 -17.33 5.39 11.97
C TYR A 136 -18.06 5.04 10.66
N ALA A 137 -17.31 4.69 9.61
CA ALA A 137 -17.86 4.14 8.38
C ALA A 137 -17.63 2.62 8.35
N PRO A 138 -18.62 1.80 7.97
CA PRO A 138 -18.45 0.35 7.87
C PRO A 138 -17.72 -0.06 6.59
N MET A 139 -17.62 0.85 5.62
CA MET A 139 -16.92 0.66 4.35
C MET A 139 -15.69 1.55 4.28
N PRO A 140 -14.56 1.07 3.73
CA PRO A 140 -13.39 1.90 3.47
C PRO A 140 -13.72 3.04 2.49
N LEU A 141 -13.05 4.17 2.68
CA LEU A 141 -13.10 5.33 1.78
C LEU A 141 -12.00 5.16 0.74
N SER A 142 -12.29 5.31 -0.56
CA SER A 142 -11.32 5.07 -1.63
C SER A 142 -11.04 6.34 -2.42
N PHE A 143 -9.77 6.58 -2.73
CA PHE A 143 -9.29 7.70 -3.54
C PHE A 143 -8.53 7.17 -4.76
N ASN A 144 -8.70 7.77 -5.93
CA ASN A 144 -7.88 7.44 -7.11
C ASN A 144 -6.63 8.30 -7.10
N VAL A 145 -5.56 7.78 -6.50
CA VAL A 145 -4.33 8.51 -6.25
C VAL A 145 -3.37 8.39 -7.43
N THR A 146 -2.89 9.54 -7.91
CA THR A 146 -1.90 9.61 -8.99
C THR A 146 -0.47 9.65 -8.43
N TYR A 147 0.41 8.80 -8.97
CA TYR A 147 1.85 8.78 -8.71
C TYR A 147 2.62 8.92 -10.01
N LYS A 148 3.53 9.88 -10.06
CA LYS A 148 4.46 10.18 -11.14
C LYS A 148 5.85 9.83 -10.65
N ILE A 149 6.41 8.78 -11.22
CA ILE A 149 7.67 8.19 -10.77
C ILE A 149 8.55 8.03 -12.00
N ALA A 150 9.65 8.77 -12.03
CA ALA A 150 10.42 9.01 -13.25
C ALA A 150 9.52 9.53 -14.39
N ASP A 151 9.50 8.85 -15.53
CA ASP A 151 8.73 9.23 -16.72
C ASP A 151 7.36 8.53 -16.81
N GLU A 152 6.97 7.76 -15.78
CA GLU A 152 5.74 6.98 -15.75
C GLU A 152 4.71 7.58 -14.78
N GLU A 153 3.43 7.53 -15.18
CA GLU A 153 2.29 7.93 -14.35
C GLU A 153 1.41 6.73 -14.05
N TYR A 154 1.08 6.57 -12.77
CA TYR A 154 0.27 5.49 -12.22
C TYR A 154 -0.93 6.10 -11.51
N SER A 155 -2.13 5.59 -11.79
CA SER A 155 -3.33 5.87 -10.99
C SER A 155 -3.75 4.59 -10.28
N ILE A 156 -3.86 4.65 -8.95
CA ILE A 156 -4.26 3.51 -8.13
C ILE A 156 -5.36 3.89 -7.13
N PRO A 157 -6.33 2.99 -6.90
CA PRO A 157 -7.27 3.16 -5.80
C PRO A 157 -6.55 2.91 -4.47
N VAL A 158 -6.52 3.93 -3.61
CA VAL A 158 -6.03 3.84 -2.23
C VAL A 158 -7.23 3.88 -1.30
N SER A 159 -7.38 2.84 -0.49
CA SER A 159 -8.47 2.73 0.48
C SER A 159 -8.00 3.07 1.89
N PHE A 160 -8.81 3.83 2.60
CA PHE A 160 -8.58 4.26 3.97
C PHE A 160 -9.68 3.70 4.84
N ASP A 161 -9.30 3.16 6.00
CA ASP A 161 -10.28 3.00 7.06
C ASP A 161 -10.65 4.36 7.61
N LEU A 162 -11.94 4.52 7.89
CA LEU A 162 -12.39 5.50 8.85
C LEU A 162 -12.53 4.81 10.21
N PRO A 163 -11.44 4.62 10.98
CA PRO A 163 -11.56 4.01 12.29
C PRO A 163 -12.47 4.86 13.18
N TYR A 164 -12.29 6.20 13.21
CA TYR A 164 -13.11 7.12 14.00
C TYR A 164 -13.12 8.55 13.43
N LEU A 165 -14.30 9.14 13.26
CA LEU A 165 -14.54 10.57 13.18
C LEU A 165 -14.86 11.08 14.59
N ILE A 166 -14.01 11.92 15.17
CA ILE A 166 -14.20 12.44 16.52
C ILE A 166 -14.68 13.88 16.43
N VAL A 167 -15.92 14.12 16.86
CA VAL A 167 -16.56 15.44 16.84
C VAL A 167 -16.50 16.01 18.25
N ALA A 168 -15.42 16.73 18.56
CA ALA A 168 -15.26 17.43 19.82
C ALA A 168 -16.02 18.78 19.77
N ARG A 169 -17.34 18.76 20.07
CA ARG A 169 -18.18 19.99 20.17
C ARG A 169 -17.88 20.83 21.42
N ALA A 170 -16.62 21.08 21.72
CA ALA A 170 -16.17 21.91 22.84
C ALA A 170 -15.05 22.85 22.40
N GLY A 171 -15.38 23.88 21.62
CA GLY A 171 -14.55 25.07 21.41
C GLY A 171 -13.24 24.91 20.63
N TYR A 172 -12.75 23.70 20.36
CA TYR A 172 -11.44 23.49 19.75
C TYR A 172 -11.48 22.32 18.75
N HIS A 173 -11.78 22.65 17.50
CA HIS A 173 -11.42 21.90 16.28
C HIS A 173 -12.03 20.49 16.12
N ASP A 174 -13.04 20.38 15.25
CA ASP A 174 -13.48 19.07 14.73
C ASP A 174 -12.36 18.46 13.86
N PHE A 175 -12.12 17.16 13.98
CA PHE A 175 -11.10 16.46 13.18
C PHE A 175 -11.53 15.05 12.79
N LEU A 176 -11.06 14.62 11.61
CA LEU A 176 -11.21 13.28 11.08
C LEU A 176 -9.91 12.53 11.30
N LEU A 177 -9.93 11.35 11.93
CA LEU A 177 -8.77 10.47 11.96
C LEU A 177 -8.93 9.41 10.88
N LEU A 178 -8.19 9.55 9.78
CA LEU A 178 -8.04 8.46 8.81
C LEU A 178 -6.85 7.61 9.19
N ARG A 179 -7.01 6.29 9.07
CA ARG A 179 -5.90 5.35 9.17
C ARG A 179 -5.65 4.77 7.79
N THR A 180 -4.50 5.13 7.24
CA THR A 180 -4.00 4.59 5.97
C THR A 180 -3.76 3.09 6.10
N ARG A 181 -4.22 2.32 5.12
CA ARG A 181 -3.91 0.90 4.97
C ARG A 181 -2.84 0.77 3.89
N THR A 182 -1.59 0.61 4.28
CA THR A 182 -0.47 0.61 3.33
C THR A 182 0.23 -0.73 3.32
N TRP A 183 -0.51 -1.79 2.99
CA TRP A 183 0.10 -3.08 2.72
C TRP A 183 -0.58 -3.88 1.62
N LEU A 184 0.26 -4.59 0.87
CA LEU A 184 -0.12 -5.48 -0.21
C LEU A 184 0.25 -6.91 0.21
N ALA A 185 -0.52 -7.91 -0.21
CA ALA A 185 -0.21 -9.31 0.00
C ALA A 185 -0.23 -10.09 -1.31
N GLY A 186 0.49 -11.20 -1.36
CA GLY A 186 0.53 -12.10 -2.50
C GLY A 186 1.10 -13.45 -2.12
N HIS A 187 1.28 -14.29 -3.13
CA HIS A 187 1.87 -15.61 -2.98
C HIS A 187 2.96 -15.79 -4.03
N LEU A 188 4.16 -16.15 -3.59
CA LEU A 188 5.24 -16.57 -4.49
C LEU A 188 5.11 -18.07 -4.71
N TYR A 189 5.19 -18.52 -5.96
CA TYR A 189 5.28 -19.94 -6.29
C TYR A 189 6.68 -20.22 -6.82
N ILE A 190 7.53 -20.82 -6.00
CA ILE A 190 8.93 -21.09 -6.34
C ILE A 190 9.22 -22.57 -6.06
N GLU A 191 9.73 -23.30 -7.05
CA GLU A 191 10.09 -24.73 -6.94
C GLU A 191 8.98 -25.59 -6.28
N ASP A 192 7.74 -25.45 -6.74
CA ASP A 192 6.53 -26.15 -6.26
C ASP A 192 6.05 -25.77 -4.84
N GLU A 193 6.57 -24.69 -4.26
CA GLU A 193 6.13 -24.18 -2.96
C GLU A 193 5.42 -22.83 -3.06
N GLU A 194 4.34 -22.68 -2.29
CA GLU A 194 3.59 -21.45 -2.15
C GLU A 194 4.02 -20.70 -0.88
N ILE A 195 4.61 -19.51 -1.03
CA ILE A 195 5.10 -18.70 0.08
C ILE A 195 4.25 -17.43 0.16
N PRO A 196 3.41 -17.27 1.21
CA PRO A 196 2.69 -16.04 1.44
C PRO A 196 3.66 -14.89 1.71
N ILE A 197 3.37 -13.73 1.11
CA ILE A 197 4.18 -12.52 1.29
C ILE A 197 3.31 -11.31 1.60
N ALA A 198 3.90 -10.35 2.31
CA ALA A 198 3.31 -9.04 2.51
C ALA A 198 4.34 -7.94 2.29
N LEU A 199 3.94 -6.88 1.60
CA LEU A 199 4.71 -5.67 1.38
C LEU A 199 4.06 -4.55 2.18
N VAL A 200 4.78 -4.00 3.15
CA VAL A 200 4.28 -2.99 4.08
C VAL A 200 5.05 -1.70 3.83
N ASP A 201 4.34 -0.69 3.37
CA ASP A 201 4.84 0.68 3.32
C ASP A 201 4.86 1.23 4.75
N THR A 202 6.07 1.62 5.17
CA THR A 202 6.38 1.98 6.56
C THR A 202 6.13 3.43 6.88
N ASP A 203 6.25 4.32 5.91
CA ASP A 203 6.08 5.77 6.08
C ASP A 203 4.70 6.27 5.59
N PHE A 204 3.89 5.34 5.08
CA PHE A 204 2.51 5.49 4.66
C PHE A 204 2.33 6.43 3.47
N ASN A 205 3.37 6.63 2.66
CA ASN A 205 3.32 7.55 1.54
C ASN A 205 2.66 6.93 0.28
N GLY A 206 2.30 5.64 0.33
CA GLY A 206 1.68 4.88 -0.76
C GLY A 206 2.67 4.38 -1.83
N CYS A 207 3.96 4.57 -1.58
CA CYS A 207 5.08 4.01 -2.31
C CYS A 207 5.58 2.79 -1.53
N PHE A 208 5.89 1.71 -2.22
CA PHE A 208 6.29 0.44 -1.61
C PHE A 208 7.70 0.01 -2.01
N ASN A 209 8.52 0.97 -2.42
CA ASN A 209 9.92 0.73 -2.78
C ASN A 209 10.88 1.59 -1.95
N ASP A 210 10.41 2.19 -0.86
CA ASP A 210 11.28 2.96 0.00
C ASP A 210 12.24 2.01 0.74
N PRO A 211 13.52 2.41 0.95
CA PRO A 211 14.51 1.52 1.55
C PRO A 211 14.15 0.96 2.95
N GLN A 212 13.21 1.61 3.65
CA GLN A 212 12.73 1.23 4.97
C GLN A 212 11.46 0.37 4.95
N ASP A 213 10.76 0.30 3.82
CA ASP A 213 9.59 -0.55 3.67
C ASP A 213 9.92 -2.00 3.95
N LEU A 214 8.92 -2.76 4.37
CA LEU A 214 9.12 -4.13 4.83
C LEU A 214 8.51 -5.13 3.87
N LEU A 215 9.29 -6.14 3.50
CA LEU A 215 8.81 -7.37 2.92
C LEU A 215 8.73 -8.43 4.03
N PHE A 216 7.59 -9.06 4.17
CA PHE A 216 7.38 -10.26 4.97
C PHE A 216 7.35 -11.48 4.08
N LEU A 217 7.99 -12.54 4.54
CA LEU A 217 7.98 -13.85 3.91
C LEU A 217 7.53 -14.86 4.97
N ASP A 218 6.33 -15.41 4.83
CA ASP A 218 5.84 -16.48 5.70
C ASP A 218 6.53 -17.79 5.30
N THR A 219 7.71 -18.01 5.87
CA THR A 219 8.53 -19.20 5.61
C THR A 219 8.26 -20.34 6.59
N ASN A 220 7.49 -20.09 7.65
CA ASN A 220 7.08 -21.08 8.63
C ASN A 220 5.69 -21.67 8.31
N TYR A 221 4.95 -21.05 7.37
CA TYR A 221 3.64 -21.43 6.85
C TYR A 221 2.51 -21.40 7.90
N ASP A 222 2.63 -20.52 8.90
CA ASP A 222 1.61 -20.36 9.96
C ASP A 222 0.51 -19.35 9.60
N LEU A 223 0.60 -18.72 8.42
CA LEU A 223 -0.31 -17.72 7.87
C LEU A 223 -0.40 -16.43 8.72
N ASN A 224 0.53 -16.23 9.66
CA ASN A 224 0.62 -15.09 10.53
C ASN A 224 2.02 -14.47 10.43
N PHE A 225 2.12 -13.35 9.73
CA PHE A 225 3.37 -12.64 9.65
C PHE A 225 3.82 -12.12 11.02
N SER A 226 5.07 -12.36 11.36
CA SER A 226 5.73 -11.88 12.58
C SER A 226 6.83 -10.88 12.23
N ALA A 227 7.17 -9.99 13.17
CA ALA A 227 8.25 -9.03 12.96
C ALA A 227 9.60 -9.69 12.61
N ALA A 228 9.84 -10.93 13.06
CA ALA A 228 11.05 -11.69 12.79
C ALA A 228 11.16 -12.15 11.32
N GLU A 229 10.05 -12.21 10.60
CA GLU A 229 9.98 -12.58 9.18
C GLU A 229 10.12 -11.38 8.24
N SER A 230 10.28 -10.18 8.81
CA SER A 230 10.41 -8.94 8.05
C SER A 230 11.83 -8.70 7.56
N LEU A 231 11.93 -8.18 6.34
CA LEU A 231 13.15 -7.69 5.73
C LEU A 231 12.88 -6.30 5.18
N THR A 232 13.76 -5.34 5.45
CA THR A 232 13.64 -4.04 4.78
C THR A 232 13.88 -4.21 3.28
N ILE A 233 13.23 -3.42 2.42
CA ILE A 233 13.36 -3.52 0.95
C ILE A 233 14.82 -3.37 0.50
N LYS A 234 15.60 -2.50 1.17
CA LYS A 234 17.05 -2.40 0.97
C LYS A 234 17.79 -3.73 1.18
N ARG A 235 17.34 -4.57 2.12
CA ARG A 235 17.90 -5.89 2.41
C ARG A 235 17.21 -7.01 1.61
N ALA A 236 15.97 -6.80 1.19
CA ALA A 236 15.13 -7.74 0.46
C ALA A 236 15.36 -7.74 -1.05
N ALA A 237 16.29 -6.93 -1.59
CA ALA A 237 16.65 -6.99 -3.00
C ALA A 237 17.16 -8.38 -3.43
N LYS A 238 17.83 -9.11 -2.52
CA LYS A 238 18.29 -10.49 -2.73
C LYS A 238 17.98 -11.38 -1.52
N PRO A 239 16.70 -11.60 -1.19
CA PRO A 239 16.36 -12.38 -0.01
C PRO A 239 16.75 -13.83 -0.25
N ARG A 240 17.27 -14.45 0.80
CA ARG A 240 17.41 -15.90 0.83
C ARG A 240 16.09 -16.45 1.32
N ILE A 241 15.28 -16.96 0.40
CA ILE A 241 13.97 -17.54 0.72
C ILE A 241 14.18 -18.85 1.50
N LYS A 242 15.14 -19.68 1.06
CA LYS A 242 15.51 -20.95 1.72
C LYS A 242 17.01 -21.28 1.61
N PRO A 243 17.50 -22.31 2.31
CA PRO A 243 18.85 -22.80 2.12
C PRO A 243 19.13 -23.24 0.67
N GLY A 244 19.71 -22.35 -0.14
CA GLY A 244 20.09 -22.66 -1.53
C GLY A 244 19.32 -21.82 -2.56
N ILE A 245 18.11 -21.38 -2.22
CA ILE A 245 17.27 -20.54 -3.08
C ILE A 245 17.53 -19.07 -2.76
N LYS A 246 18.22 -18.39 -3.68
CA LYS A 246 18.39 -16.94 -3.68
C LYS A 246 17.59 -16.39 -4.83
N VAL A 247 16.71 -15.45 -4.53
CA VAL A 247 15.96 -14.74 -5.56
C VAL A 247 16.42 -13.29 -5.59
N GLU A 248 16.20 -12.62 -6.71
CA GLU A 248 16.27 -11.18 -6.83
C GLU A 248 14.85 -10.64 -7.01
N LEU A 249 14.46 -9.72 -6.13
CA LEU A 249 13.14 -9.13 -6.13
C LEU A 249 13.21 -7.72 -6.72
N ASN A 250 12.34 -7.45 -7.69
CA ASN A 250 12.19 -6.11 -8.25
C ASN A 250 10.81 -5.55 -7.86
N PHE A 251 10.85 -4.43 -7.13
CA PHE A 251 9.70 -3.72 -6.63
C PHE A 251 9.49 -2.46 -7.45
N LYS A 252 8.37 -2.40 -8.18
CA LYS A 252 7.87 -1.10 -8.65
C LYS A 252 7.43 -0.29 -7.44
N ALA A 253 7.57 1.02 -7.52
CA ALA A 253 7.13 1.95 -6.50
C ALA A 253 5.65 1.82 -6.13
N VAL A 254 4.80 1.46 -7.10
CA VAL A 254 3.39 1.15 -6.87
C VAL A 254 3.10 -0.23 -7.48
N PRO A 255 3.42 -1.33 -6.77
CA PRO A 255 3.50 -2.64 -7.40
C PRO A 255 2.13 -3.32 -7.45
N LYS A 256 1.66 -3.65 -8.66
CA LYS A 256 0.56 -4.61 -8.87
C LYS A 256 1.03 -6.07 -8.85
N LYS A 257 2.35 -6.25 -8.92
CA LYS A 257 3.03 -7.54 -8.98
C LYS A 257 4.42 -7.41 -8.39
N ILE A 258 4.94 -8.49 -7.83
CA ILE A 258 6.36 -8.67 -7.53
C ILE A 258 6.99 -9.45 -8.66
N ILE A 259 8.16 -8.99 -9.12
CA ILE A 259 8.96 -9.66 -10.14
C ILE A 259 10.09 -10.39 -9.42
N VAL A 260 10.20 -11.69 -9.65
CA VAL A 260 11.19 -12.57 -9.03
C VAL A 260 12.13 -13.09 -10.12
N GLN A 261 13.44 -13.01 -9.88
CA GLN A 261 14.47 -13.54 -10.76
C GLN A 261 15.33 -14.57 -10.02
N TYR A 262 15.48 -15.79 -10.57
CA TYR A 262 16.28 -16.85 -9.95
C TYR A 262 16.84 -17.87 -10.96
#